data_AF-A0A9D6NNP4-F1
#
_entry.id   AF-A0A9D6NNP4-F1
#
_cell.length_a   1.000
_cell.length_b   1.000
_cell.length_c   1.000
_cell.angle_alpha   90.00
_cell.angle_beta   90.00
_cell.angle_gamma   90.00
#
_symmetry.space_group_name_H-M   'P 1'
#
loop_
_entity.id
_entity.type
_entity.pdbx_description
1 polymer ?
#
loop_
_entity_poly.entity_id
_entity_poly.type
_entity_poly.pdbx_seq_one_letter_code
_entity_poly.pdbx_strand_id
1 'polypeptide(L)'
;MKPTQLASSFHLPQPAVFGPDLAQYPNLWLYFSTQLAASYEKALELGRQLLSQYCGVVPFPENPVAEGCDEQWRRTGLQLVRDPAHPELDHYHQLHLRYYWGSLRRQGMERVKLETHQGFFYRLAVSGHYEVPEGHPLHPTIEFCPACGRVGEYAVEVDRRDLHQDMCLKVHDPLGLELLLGGKIRGQPLAGPDGAPVRSLADLARQFTVDITVFATGALPWINTPRVGCVVIRPR
;
A
#
# COMPACT_ATOMS: atom_id res chain seq x y z
N MET A 1 21.46 -3.89 -1.36
CA MET A 1 21.60 -2.47 -1.76
C MET A 1 21.13 -1.59 -0.61
N LYS A 2 21.73 -0.41 -0.41
CA LYS A 2 21.25 0.57 0.60
C LYS A 2 19.88 1.12 0.18
N PRO A 3 19.02 1.59 1.12
CA PRO A 3 17.71 2.18 0.78
C PRO A 3 17.77 3.29 -0.27
N THR A 4 18.80 4.15 -0.21
CA THR A 4 19.03 5.22 -1.19
C THR A 4 19.29 4.68 -2.59
N GLN A 5 20.10 3.63 -2.71
CA GLN A 5 20.37 2.97 -3.99
C GLN A 5 19.11 2.30 -4.54
N LEU A 6 18.31 1.67 -3.68
CA LEU A 6 17.03 1.07 -4.09
C LEU A 6 16.07 2.14 -4.60
N ALA A 7 15.84 3.21 -3.85
CA ALA A 7 14.99 4.32 -4.28
C ALA A 7 15.45 4.92 -5.61
N SER A 8 16.76 5.07 -5.83
CA SER A 8 17.32 5.50 -7.11
C SER A 8 17.08 4.48 -8.23
N SER A 9 17.33 3.19 -8.01
CA SER A 9 17.16 2.14 -9.04
C SER A 9 15.72 2.00 -9.52
N PHE A 10 14.76 2.30 -8.64
CA PHE A 10 13.32 2.33 -8.92
C PHE A 10 12.83 3.73 -9.35
N HIS A 11 13.73 4.71 -9.41
CA HIS A 11 13.47 6.11 -9.76
C HIS A 11 12.30 6.72 -8.95
N LEU A 12 12.21 6.43 -7.65
CA LEU A 12 11.15 6.96 -6.81
C LEU A 12 11.16 8.50 -6.82
N PRO A 13 10.03 9.17 -7.16
CA PRO A 13 9.98 10.61 -7.26
C PRO A 13 9.98 11.27 -5.88
N GLN A 14 10.46 12.51 -5.83
CA GLN A 14 10.35 13.35 -4.64
C GLN A 14 8.87 13.69 -4.32
N PRO A 15 8.50 13.92 -3.05
CA PRO A 15 7.12 14.20 -2.65
C PRO A 15 6.47 15.37 -3.40
N ALA A 16 7.26 16.38 -3.77
CA ALA A 16 6.79 17.56 -4.51
C ALA A 16 6.08 17.23 -5.85
N VAL A 17 6.33 16.05 -6.43
CA VAL A 17 5.62 15.57 -7.63
C VAL A 17 4.13 15.40 -7.39
N PHE A 18 3.72 15.04 -6.17
CA PHE A 18 2.34 14.76 -5.81
C PHE A 18 1.55 15.99 -5.37
N GLY A 19 2.24 17.09 -5.08
CA GLY A 19 1.65 18.33 -4.61
C GLY A 19 1.62 18.47 -3.09
N PRO A 20 1.19 19.65 -2.58
CA PRO A 20 1.23 19.98 -1.17
C PRO A 20 0.22 19.19 -0.32
N ASP A 21 -0.84 18.66 -0.94
CA ASP A 21 -1.89 17.93 -0.24
C ASP A 21 -1.52 16.46 0.06
N LEU A 22 -0.32 16.02 -0.36
CA LEU A 22 0.16 14.68 -0.07
C LEU A 22 0.42 14.51 1.44
N ALA A 23 -0.49 13.83 2.12
CA ALA A 23 -0.31 13.52 3.54
C ALA A 23 0.68 12.35 3.76
N GLN A 24 0.65 11.34 2.89
CA GLN A 24 1.41 10.10 3.06
C GLN A 24 2.12 9.73 1.75
N TYR A 25 3.42 9.46 1.81
CA TYR A 25 4.17 9.04 0.64
C TYR A 25 3.70 7.64 0.18
N PRO A 26 3.50 7.41 -1.14
CA PRO A 26 3.06 6.11 -1.64
C PRO A 26 4.01 4.97 -1.21
N ASN A 27 3.48 4.04 -0.42
CA ASN A 27 4.24 2.93 0.16
C ASN A 27 4.30 1.69 -0.76
N LEU A 28 3.52 1.66 -1.85
CA LEU A 28 3.52 0.62 -2.86
C LEU A 28 3.67 1.20 -4.27
N TRP A 29 4.65 0.68 -5.00
CA TRP A 29 4.94 1.04 -6.38
C TRP A 29 4.81 -0.17 -7.29
N LEU A 30 3.91 -0.11 -8.27
CA LEU A 30 3.75 -1.16 -9.28
C LEU A 30 4.38 -0.69 -10.59
N TYR A 31 5.21 -1.54 -11.19
CA TYR A 31 5.88 -1.27 -12.47
C TYR A 31 5.45 -2.32 -13.49
N PHE A 32 4.63 -1.92 -14.46
CA PHE A 32 4.16 -2.78 -15.53
C PHE A 32 5.03 -2.59 -16.77
N SER A 33 5.61 -3.67 -17.29
CA SER A 33 6.30 -3.62 -18.58
C SER A 33 5.39 -3.02 -19.65
N THR A 34 5.93 -2.16 -20.51
CA THR A 34 5.18 -1.63 -21.68
C THR A 34 4.77 -2.72 -22.67
N GLN A 35 5.22 -3.97 -22.50
CA GLN A 35 4.73 -5.12 -23.27
C GLN A 35 3.37 -5.65 -22.76
N LEU A 36 3.00 -5.35 -21.52
CA LEU A 36 1.72 -5.78 -20.92
C LEU A 36 0.57 -4.81 -21.20
N ALA A 37 0.88 -3.54 -21.49
CA ALA A 37 -0.10 -2.50 -21.71
C ALA A 37 0.38 -1.54 -22.80
N ALA A 38 -0.48 -1.22 -23.77
CA ALA A 38 -0.14 -0.35 -24.90
C ALA A 38 -0.07 1.14 -24.53
N SER A 39 -0.63 1.54 -23.38
CA SER A 39 -0.63 2.91 -22.89
C SER A 39 -0.62 2.95 -21.36
N TYR A 40 -0.41 4.13 -20.78
CA TYR A 40 -0.47 4.30 -19.34
C TYR A 40 -1.86 4.04 -18.78
N GLU A 41 -2.92 4.46 -19.49
CA GLU A 41 -4.31 4.18 -19.11
C GLU A 41 -4.59 2.68 -19.07
N LYS A 42 -4.05 1.91 -20.01
CA LYS A 42 -4.17 0.45 -20.00
C LYS A 42 -3.37 -0.20 -18.87
N ALA A 43 -2.24 0.37 -18.49
CA ALA A 43 -1.50 -0.08 -17.32
C ALA A 43 -2.26 0.21 -16.01
N LEU A 44 -2.94 1.37 -15.92
CA LEU A 44 -3.81 1.72 -14.79
C LEU A 44 -4.99 0.76 -14.67
N GLU A 45 -5.67 0.49 -15.78
CA GLU A 45 -6.77 -0.47 -15.85
C GLU A 45 -6.32 -1.87 -15.40
N LEU A 46 -5.19 -2.36 -15.93
CA LEU A 46 -4.60 -3.63 -15.53
C LEU A 46 -4.26 -3.65 -14.04
N GLY A 47 -3.59 -2.61 -13.52
CA GLY A 47 -3.21 -2.53 -12.11
C GLY A 47 -4.41 -2.61 -11.17
N ARG A 48 -5.48 -1.87 -11.48
CA ARG A 48 -6.76 -1.93 -10.75
C ARG A 48 -7.40 -3.30 -10.81
N GLN A 49 -7.46 -3.92 -11.99
CA GLN A 49 -8.02 -5.26 -12.17
C GLN A 49 -7.25 -6.29 -11.34
N LEU A 50 -5.92 -6.26 -11.36
CA LEU A 50 -5.09 -7.18 -10.60
C LEU A 50 -5.21 -6.96 -9.10
N LEU A 51 -5.19 -5.70 -8.63
CA LEU A 51 -5.41 -5.40 -7.21
C LEU A 51 -6.81 -5.86 -6.76
N SER A 52 -7.84 -5.66 -7.58
CA SER A 52 -9.18 -6.17 -7.28
C SER A 52 -9.21 -7.69 -7.17
N GLN A 53 -8.69 -8.38 -8.19
CA GLN A 53 -8.76 -9.84 -8.29
C GLN A 53 -7.90 -10.55 -7.23
N TYR A 54 -6.72 -10.00 -6.90
CA TYR A 54 -5.76 -10.64 -6.04
C TYR A 54 -5.79 -10.11 -4.61
N CYS A 55 -6.03 -8.82 -4.40
CA CYS A 55 -6.08 -8.26 -3.05
C CYS A 55 -7.53 -8.08 -2.55
N GLY A 56 -8.53 -8.28 -3.40
CA GLY A 56 -9.96 -8.21 -3.04
C GLY A 56 -10.45 -6.78 -2.78
N VAL A 57 -9.74 -5.77 -3.28
CA VAL A 57 -10.12 -4.36 -3.12
C VAL A 57 -11.13 -3.93 -4.17
N VAL A 58 -12.03 -3.03 -3.79
CA VAL A 58 -13.08 -2.47 -4.65
C VAL A 58 -13.10 -0.95 -4.53
N PRO A 59 -13.61 -0.20 -5.53
CA PRO A 59 -13.73 1.25 -5.45
C PRO A 59 -14.49 1.71 -4.19
N PHE A 60 -14.06 2.82 -3.60
CA PHE A 60 -14.68 3.45 -2.44
C PHE A 60 -15.10 4.89 -2.74
N PRO A 61 -16.13 5.09 -3.60
CA PRO A 61 -16.53 6.42 -4.08
C PRO A 61 -17.24 7.29 -3.03
N GLU A 62 -17.72 6.68 -1.94
CA GLU A 62 -18.44 7.34 -0.85
C GLU A 62 -17.52 8.23 0.00
N ASN A 63 -16.21 7.98 -0.03
CA ASN A 63 -15.22 8.79 0.68
C ASN A 63 -14.69 9.87 -0.27
N PRO A 64 -14.85 11.18 0.04
CA PRO A 64 -14.32 12.24 -0.80
C PRO A 64 -12.83 12.03 -1.05
N VAL A 65 -12.43 12.23 -2.31
CA VAL A 65 -11.02 12.19 -2.71
C VAL A 65 -10.29 13.30 -1.96
N ALA A 66 -9.58 12.92 -0.90
CA ALA A 66 -8.79 13.79 -0.04
C ALA A 66 -7.30 13.45 -0.19
N GLU A 67 -6.43 14.22 0.48
CA GLU A 67 -4.98 13.93 0.56
C GLU A 67 -4.26 13.85 -0.80
N GLY A 68 -4.77 14.59 -1.80
CA GLY A 68 -4.15 14.70 -3.13
C GLY A 68 -4.15 13.41 -3.96
N CYS A 69 -4.91 12.38 -3.56
CA CYS A 69 -5.07 11.16 -4.35
C CYS A 69 -6.03 11.34 -5.54
N ASP A 70 -6.03 10.41 -6.48
CA ASP A 70 -6.93 10.41 -7.65
C ASP A 70 -8.16 9.50 -7.45
N GLU A 71 -8.00 8.38 -6.73
CA GLU A 71 -9.10 7.52 -6.27
C GLU A 71 -8.75 6.79 -4.98
N GLN A 72 -9.79 6.23 -4.37
CA GLN A 72 -9.72 5.44 -3.15
C GLN A 72 -10.43 4.10 -3.33
N TRP A 73 -9.81 3.01 -2.85
CA TRP A 73 -10.35 1.66 -2.93
C TRP A 73 -10.19 0.97 -1.58
N ARG A 74 -11.11 0.09 -1.20
CA ARG A 74 -11.05 -0.62 0.08
C ARG A 74 -11.36 -2.10 -0.04
N ARG A 75 -10.95 -2.85 0.98
CA ARG A 75 -11.47 -4.18 1.31
C ARG A 75 -11.85 -4.19 2.78
N THR A 76 -13.11 -4.48 3.07
CA THR A 76 -13.66 -4.51 4.42
C THR A 76 -13.79 -5.94 4.95
N GLY A 77 -14.13 -6.07 6.23
CA GLY A 77 -14.43 -7.38 6.84
C GLY A 77 -13.20 -8.27 6.99
N LEU A 78 -12.00 -7.69 7.00
CA LEU A 78 -10.77 -8.41 7.28
C LEU A 78 -10.66 -8.70 8.77
N GLN A 79 -10.17 -9.87 9.17
CA GLN A 79 -9.80 -10.24 10.54
C GLN A 79 -10.68 -9.65 11.67
N LEU A 80 -11.62 -10.43 12.19
CA LEU A 80 -12.30 -10.03 13.43
C LEU A 80 -11.34 -10.20 14.61
N VAL A 81 -11.14 -9.13 15.37
CA VAL A 81 -10.55 -9.21 16.71
C VAL A 81 -11.69 -9.07 17.72
N ARG A 82 -11.72 -10.00 18.68
CA ARG A 82 -12.65 -9.97 19.80
C ARG A 82 -11.91 -9.67 21.09
N ASP A 83 -12.48 -8.78 21.88
CA ASP A 83 -12.11 -8.55 23.27
C ASP A 83 -13.29 -8.94 24.16
N PRO A 84 -13.29 -10.17 24.73
CA PRO A 84 -14.38 -10.61 25.60
C PRO A 84 -14.58 -9.76 26.85
N ALA A 85 -13.56 -9.02 27.29
CA ALA A 85 -13.65 -8.13 28.43
C ALA A 85 -14.25 -6.76 28.04
N HIS A 86 -14.06 -6.37 26.78
CA HIS A 86 -14.51 -5.10 26.21
C HIS A 86 -15.13 -5.29 24.81
N PRO A 87 -16.35 -5.87 24.70
CA PRO A 87 -16.98 -6.15 23.41
C PRO A 87 -17.21 -4.90 22.55
N GLU A 88 -17.25 -3.71 23.16
CA GLU A 88 -17.28 -2.41 22.46
C GLU A 88 -16.01 -2.12 21.64
N LEU A 89 -14.93 -2.89 21.89
CA LEU A 89 -13.66 -2.83 21.17
C LEU A 89 -13.56 -3.93 20.11
N ASP A 90 -14.57 -4.81 19.96
CA ASP A 90 -14.63 -5.77 18.88
C ASP A 90 -14.70 -5.04 17.55
N HIS A 91 -13.80 -5.39 16.63
CA HIS A 91 -13.81 -4.79 15.30
C HIS A 91 -13.25 -5.74 14.25
N TYR A 92 -13.80 -5.60 13.05
CA TYR A 92 -13.12 -6.00 11.84
C TYR A 92 -12.06 -4.96 11.49
N HIS A 93 -11.24 -5.30 10.52
CA HIS A 93 -10.26 -4.43 9.90
C HIS A 93 -10.64 -4.17 8.45
N GLN A 94 -10.02 -3.13 7.90
CA GLN A 94 -10.07 -2.82 6.48
C GLN A 94 -8.68 -2.58 5.93
N LEU A 95 -8.52 -2.89 4.65
CA LEU A 95 -7.42 -2.41 3.83
C LEU A 95 -7.96 -1.25 3.00
N HIS A 96 -7.31 -0.11 3.04
CA HIS A 96 -7.68 1.05 2.23
C HIS A 96 -6.48 1.51 1.41
N LEU A 97 -6.74 1.79 0.13
CA LEU A 97 -5.77 2.14 -0.89
C LEU A 97 -6.08 3.52 -1.44
N ARG A 98 -5.05 4.35 -1.56
CA ARG A 98 -5.07 5.63 -2.27
C ARG A 98 -4.14 5.55 -3.47
N TYR A 99 -4.56 6.09 -4.60
CA TYR A 99 -3.77 6.05 -5.82
C TYR A 99 -3.37 7.45 -6.29
N TYR A 100 -2.20 7.58 -6.91
CA TYR A 100 -1.60 8.88 -7.23
C TYR A 100 -1.04 8.97 -8.66
N TRP A 101 -1.80 8.50 -9.66
CA TRP A 101 -1.35 8.47 -11.05
C TRP A 101 -1.46 9.81 -11.78
N GLY A 102 -2.39 10.69 -11.42
CA GLY A 102 -2.64 11.96 -12.11
C GLY A 102 -1.48 12.91 -11.94
N SER A 103 -0.91 12.97 -10.73
CA SER A 103 0.31 13.71 -10.44
C SER A 103 1.51 13.21 -11.26
N LEU A 104 1.70 11.88 -11.35
CA LEU A 104 2.75 11.29 -12.18
C LEU A 104 2.59 11.69 -13.66
N ARG A 105 1.37 11.59 -14.20
CA ARG A 105 1.07 11.91 -15.60
C ARG A 105 1.32 13.39 -15.90
N ARG A 106 0.87 14.30 -15.02
CA ARG A 106 1.07 15.75 -15.20
C ARG A 106 2.54 16.13 -15.29
N GLN A 107 3.41 15.39 -14.59
CA GLN A 107 4.86 15.62 -14.57
C GLN A 107 5.61 14.80 -15.64
N GLY A 108 4.93 14.11 -16.56
CA GLY A 108 5.56 13.25 -17.57
C GLY A 108 6.37 12.09 -16.96
N MET A 109 5.93 11.65 -15.79
CA MET A 109 6.64 10.78 -14.89
C MET A 109 6.01 9.39 -14.80
N GLU A 110 4.97 9.10 -15.58
CA GLU A 110 4.25 7.83 -15.58
C GLU A 110 5.03 6.66 -16.20
N ARG A 111 6.06 6.95 -17.01
CA ARG A 111 6.89 5.97 -17.71
C ARG A 111 8.35 6.09 -17.31
N VAL A 112 9.01 4.96 -17.07
CA VAL A 112 10.38 4.92 -16.57
C VAL A 112 11.16 3.74 -17.15
N LYS A 113 12.48 3.87 -17.21
CA LYS A 113 13.40 2.76 -17.47
C LYS A 113 14.07 2.41 -16.15
N LEU A 114 13.88 1.19 -15.66
CA LEU A 114 14.49 0.74 -14.40
C LEU A 114 15.94 0.34 -14.64
N GLU A 115 16.84 0.60 -13.69
CA GLU A 115 18.25 0.23 -13.81
C GLU A 115 18.46 -1.29 -13.85
N THR A 116 17.63 -2.02 -13.12
CA THR A 116 17.74 -3.47 -12.89
C THR A 116 17.00 -4.31 -13.92
N HIS A 117 16.25 -3.70 -14.85
CA HIS A 117 15.38 -4.41 -15.78
C HIS A 117 15.48 -3.85 -17.20
N GLN A 118 15.26 -4.72 -18.18
CA GLN A 118 15.23 -4.31 -19.59
C GLN A 118 13.88 -3.69 -19.97
N GLY A 119 13.93 -2.70 -20.85
CA GLY A 119 12.74 -2.04 -21.42
C GLY A 119 12.21 -0.90 -20.57
N PHE A 120 11.02 -0.42 -20.95
CA PHE A 120 10.31 0.63 -20.24
C PHE A 120 9.16 0.04 -19.43
N PHE A 121 8.79 0.76 -18.38
CA PHE A 121 7.72 0.41 -17.47
C PHE A 121 6.79 1.59 -17.27
N TYR A 122 5.50 1.32 -17.23
CA TYR A 122 4.51 2.22 -16.65
C TYR A 122 4.49 2.02 -15.14
N ARG A 123 4.50 3.10 -14.37
CA ARG A 123 4.52 3.01 -12.90
C ARG A 123 3.24 3.57 -12.28
N LEU A 124 2.74 2.88 -11.27
CA LEU A 124 1.59 3.29 -10.46
C LEU A 124 2.08 3.51 -9.04
N ALA A 125 1.70 4.65 -8.47
CA ALA A 125 1.92 4.98 -7.08
C ALA A 125 0.64 4.70 -6.27
N VAL A 126 0.76 3.87 -5.24
CA VAL A 126 -0.32 3.48 -4.34
C VAL A 126 0.14 3.64 -2.89
N SER A 127 -0.71 4.17 -2.03
CA SER A 127 -0.56 4.04 -0.58
C SER A 127 -1.60 3.05 -0.07
N GLY A 128 -1.18 2.05 0.70
CA GLY A 128 -2.08 1.06 1.30
C GLY A 128 -1.90 0.99 2.81
N HIS A 129 -3.01 1.12 3.55
CA HIS A 129 -3.03 1.05 5.00
C HIS A 129 -4.06 0.04 5.52
N TYR A 130 -3.67 -0.69 6.56
CA TYR A 130 -4.49 -1.67 7.26
C TYR A 130 -4.87 -1.14 8.63
N GLU A 131 -6.17 -0.94 8.86
CA GLU A 131 -6.67 -0.20 10.02
C GLU A 131 -8.08 -0.65 10.42
N VAL A 132 -8.60 -0.06 11.49
CA VAL A 132 -10.00 -0.21 11.88
C VAL A 132 -10.91 0.52 10.87
N PRO A 133 -12.10 -0.01 10.53
CA PRO A 133 -13.05 0.63 9.61
C PRO A 133 -13.41 2.07 9.99
N GLU A 134 -13.60 2.92 8.98
CA GLU A 134 -13.96 4.34 9.14
C GLU A 134 -15.20 4.59 10.03
N GLY A 135 -16.12 3.62 10.12
CA GLY A 135 -17.33 3.73 10.96
C GLY A 135 -17.12 3.39 12.45
N HIS A 136 -15.93 2.96 12.86
CA HIS A 136 -15.66 2.58 14.25
C HIS A 136 -15.38 3.83 15.11
N PRO A 137 -15.88 3.92 16.37
CA PRO A 137 -15.68 5.10 17.22
C PRO A 137 -14.21 5.48 17.50
N LEU A 138 -13.32 4.49 17.41
CA LEU A 138 -11.89 4.65 17.59
C LEU A 138 -11.11 4.74 16.27
N HIS A 139 -11.77 4.94 15.14
CA HIS A 139 -11.06 5.13 13.87
C HIS A 139 -10.25 6.44 13.86
N PRO A 140 -9.03 6.47 13.28
CA PRO A 140 -8.31 5.32 12.71
C PRO A 140 -7.51 4.50 13.74
N THR A 141 -7.45 4.93 15.01
CA THR A 141 -6.48 4.43 15.99
C THR A 141 -7.05 3.53 17.10
N ILE A 142 -6.70 2.24 17.09
CA ILE A 142 -6.83 1.34 18.27
C ILE A 142 -5.45 0.85 18.69
N GLU A 143 -4.87 1.48 19.70
CA GLU A 143 -3.45 1.27 20.04
C GLU A 143 -3.13 -0.12 20.60
N PHE A 144 -4.09 -0.76 21.28
CA PHE A 144 -3.88 -2.04 21.96
C PHE A 144 -4.33 -3.24 21.12
N CYS A 145 -4.90 -3.02 19.93
CA CYS A 145 -5.35 -4.12 19.09
C CYS A 145 -4.14 -5.00 18.69
N PRO A 146 -4.20 -6.33 18.89
CA PRO A 146 -3.09 -7.22 18.52
C PRO A 146 -2.83 -7.28 17.01
N ALA A 147 -3.79 -6.84 16.19
CA ALA A 147 -3.68 -6.80 14.73
C ALA A 147 -3.23 -5.42 14.22
N CYS A 148 -3.96 -4.33 14.47
CA CYS A 148 -3.63 -2.99 13.96
C CYS A 148 -2.92 -2.06 14.94
N GLY A 149 -2.77 -2.44 16.21
CA GLY A 149 -2.23 -1.56 17.26
C GLY A 149 -0.70 -1.54 17.39
N ARG A 150 -0.20 -0.81 18.38
CA ARG A 150 1.22 -0.65 18.71
C ARG A 150 1.76 -1.82 19.54
N VAL A 151 1.81 -3.00 18.94
CA VAL A 151 2.29 -4.22 19.60
C VAL A 151 3.45 -4.87 18.85
N GLY A 152 4.25 -5.70 19.54
CA GLY A 152 5.35 -6.46 18.92
C GLY A 152 6.39 -5.56 18.26
N GLU A 153 6.78 -5.86 17.01
CA GLU A 153 7.72 -5.03 16.23
C GLU A 153 7.20 -3.61 15.94
N TYR A 154 5.88 -3.40 16.09
CA TYR A 154 5.19 -2.13 15.87
C TYR A 154 4.92 -1.36 17.18
N ALA A 155 5.50 -1.78 18.30
CA ALA A 155 5.48 -1.04 19.57
C ALA A 155 6.44 0.17 19.51
N VAL A 156 6.18 1.06 18.56
CA VAL A 156 7.00 2.23 18.26
C VAL A 156 6.39 3.49 18.86
N GLU A 157 7.23 4.48 19.13
CA GLU A 157 6.76 5.81 19.51
C GLU A 157 5.99 6.45 18.36
N VAL A 158 4.87 7.07 18.70
CA VAL A 158 4.03 7.81 17.76
C VAL A 158 3.71 9.16 18.38
N ASP A 159 3.68 10.20 17.56
CA ASP A 159 3.24 11.54 17.99
C ASP A 159 2.07 11.95 17.11
N ARG A 160 0.88 12.04 17.70
CA ARG A 160 -0.35 12.44 16.99
C ARG A 160 -0.33 13.90 16.53
N ARG A 161 0.60 14.71 17.04
CA ARG A 161 0.80 16.12 16.63
C ARG A 161 1.80 16.25 15.49
N ASP A 162 2.60 15.22 15.26
CA ASP A 162 3.51 15.11 14.12
C ASP A 162 2.92 14.11 13.13
N LEU A 163 2.38 14.63 12.02
CA LEU A 163 1.79 13.80 10.96
C LEU A 163 2.81 12.79 10.39
N HIS A 164 4.12 12.97 10.57
CA HIS A 164 5.17 12.03 10.16
C HIS A 164 5.43 10.89 11.17
N GLN A 165 4.82 10.97 12.36
CA GLN A 165 4.96 10.02 13.46
C GLN A 165 3.62 9.40 13.89
N ASP A 166 2.53 9.62 13.14
CA ASP A 166 1.23 9.02 13.48
C ASP A 166 1.20 7.49 13.24
N MET A 167 0.30 6.79 13.93
CA MET A 167 0.02 5.36 13.80
C MET A 167 -0.29 4.95 12.37
N CYS A 168 -0.99 5.78 11.60
CA CYS A 168 -1.26 5.51 10.20
C CYS A 168 0.02 5.17 9.44
N LEU A 169 1.04 6.01 9.58
CA LEU A 169 2.33 5.82 8.91
C LEU A 169 3.17 4.73 9.57
N LYS A 170 3.25 4.71 10.90
CA LYS A 170 4.20 3.83 11.60
C LYS A 170 3.72 2.39 11.75
N VAL A 171 2.41 2.17 11.68
CA VAL A 171 1.79 0.87 11.92
C VAL A 171 0.91 0.45 10.75
N HIS A 172 -0.09 1.26 10.37
CA HIS A 172 -1.09 0.82 9.38
C HIS A 172 -0.52 0.67 7.98
N ASP A 173 0.37 1.57 7.56
CA ASP A 173 1.04 1.53 6.27
C ASP A 173 1.89 0.25 6.08
N PRO A 174 2.85 -0.07 6.97
CA PRO A 174 3.58 -1.33 6.88
C PRO A 174 2.68 -2.57 6.88
N LEU A 175 1.61 -2.58 7.69
CA LEU A 175 0.67 -3.69 7.73
C LEU A 175 -0.15 -3.81 6.43
N GLY A 176 -0.56 -2.67 5.85
CA GLY A 176 -1.19 -2.62 4.54
C GLY A 176 -0.28 -3.18 3.46
N LEU A 177 1.02 -2.84 3.51
CA LEU A 177 2.02 -3.36 2.60
C LEU A 177 2.25 -4.88 2.78
N GLU A 178 2.33 -5.38 4.01
CA GLU A 178 2.42 -6.82 4.29
C GLU A 178 1.24 -7.59 3.71
N LEU A 179 0.03 -7.04 3.85
CA LEU A 179 -1.18 -7.66 3.33
C LEU A 179 -1.18 -7.67 1.80
N LEU A 180 -0.89 -6.53 1.17
CA LEU A 180 -0.86 -6.39 -0.29
C LEU A 180 0.19 -7.28 -0.94
N LEU A 181 1.38 -7.38 -0.35
CA LEU A 181 2.49 -8.15 -0.94
C LEU A 181 2.41 -9.63 -0.59
N GLY A 182 2.03 -9.97 0.64
CA GLY A 182 2.18 -11.33 1.19
C GLY A 182 0.89 -11.99 1.67
N GLY A 183 -0.24 -11.30 1.71
CA GLY A 183 -1.49 -11.83 2.26
C GLY A 183 -1.42 -12.03 3.78
N LYS A 184 -0.58 -11.23 4.45
CA LYS A 184 -0.20 -11.41 5.85
C LYS A 184 -0.40 -10.15 6.66
N ILE A 185 -0.60 -10.33 7.97
CA ILE A 185 -0.56 -9.28 8.98
C ILE A 185 0.37 -9.77 10.09
N ARG A 186 1.44 -9.02 10.39
CA ARG A 186 2.46 -9.38 11.39
C ARG A 186 3.09 -10.74 11.12
N GLY A 187 3.37 -10.99 9.84
CA GLY A 187 3.91 -12.26 9.36
C GLY A 187 2.94 -13.45 9.37
N GLN A 188 1.73 -13.32 9.93
CA GLN A 188 0.73 -14.39 9.95
C GLN A 188 -0.16 -14.34 8.72
N PRO A 189 -0.41 -15.47 8.03
CA PRO A 189 -1.37 -15.52 6.93
C PRO A 189 -2.76 -15.08 7.40
N LEU A 190 -3.39 -14.20 6.64
CA LEU A 190 -4.75 -13.80 6.90
C LEU A 190 -5.72 -14.68 6.11
N ALA A 191 -6.80 -15.13 6.75
CA ALA A 191 -7.92 -15.78 6.08
C ALA A 191 -9.06 -14.78 5.85
N GLY A 192 -9.73 -14.91 4.70
CA GLY A 192 -10.97 -14.20 4.41
C GLY A 192 -12.14 -14.73 5.24
N PRO A 193 -13.32 -14.10 5.14
CA PRO A 193 -14.54 -14.53 5.84
C PRO A 193 -14.98 -15.97 5.50
N ASP A 194 -14.61 -16.46 4.32
CA ASP A 194 -14.86 -17.83 3.83
C ASP A 194 -13.82 -18.86 4.32
N GLY A 195 -12.83 -18.43 5.11
CA GLY A 195 -11.73 -19.26 5.58
C GLY A 195 -10.61 -19.46 4.55
N ALA A 196 -10.76 -18.96 3.32
CA ALA A 196 -9.72 -19.05 2.31
C ALA A 196 -8.58 -18.07 2.60
N PRO A 197 -7.30 -18.40 2.28
CA PRO A 197 -6.20 -17.46 2.41
C PRO A 197 -6.46 -16.19 1.59
N VAL A 198 -6.18 -15.03 2.21
CA VAL A 198 -6.15 -13.75 1.50
C VAL A 198 -5.02 -13.80 0.48
N ARG A 199 -5.40 -13.69 -0.79
CA ARG A 199 -4.46 -13.59 -1.92
C ARG A 199 -3.71 -12.26 -1.90
N SER A 200 -2.60 -12.20 -2.63
CA SER A 200 -1.72 -11.03 -2.66
C SER A 200 -1.06 -10.80 -4.01
N LEU A 201 -0.28 -9.73 -4.14
CA LEU A 201 0.52 -9.46 -5.33
C LEU A 201 1.58 -10.53 -5.60
N ALA A 202 2.04 -11.27 -4.59
CA ALA A 202 2.95 -12.41 -4.81
C ALA A 202 2.29 -13.54 -5.63
N ASP A 203 0.97 -13.73 -5.52
CA ASP A 203 0.24 -14.73 -6.30
C ASP A 203 0.21 -14.41 -7.81
N LEU A 204 0.48 -13.16 -8.22
CA LEU A 204 0.62 -12.79 -9.63
C LEU A 204 1.72 -13.57 -10.33
N ALA A 205 2.71 -14.07 -9.57
CA ALA A 205 3.78 -14.90 -10.10
C ALA A 205 3.27 -16.16 -10.80
N ARG A 206 2.00 -16.56 -10.62
CA ARG A 206 1.37 -17.68 -11.37
C ARG A 206 1.12 -17.36 -12.85
N GLN A 207 0.96 -16.08 -13.20
CA GLN A 207 0.60 -15.62 -14.54
C GLN A 207 1.67 -14.71 -15.16
N PHE A 208 2.45 -14.03 -14.34
CA PHE A 208 3.46 -13.05 -14.76
C PHE A 208 4.83 -13.42 -14.22
N THR A 209 5.87 -12.79 -14.77
CA THR A 209 7.16 -12.71 -14.09
C THR A 209 7.08 -11.53 -13.12
N VAL A 210 7.24 -11.79 -11.82
CA VAL A 210 7.04 -10.80 -10.76
C VAL A 210 8.26 -10.72 -9.85
N ASP A 211 8.84 -9.53 -9.74
CA ASP A 211 9.92 -9.24 -8.80
C ASP A 211 9.41 -8.29 -7.72
N ILE A 212 9.44 -8.71 -6.46
CA ILE A 212 9.02 -7.90 -5.32
C ILE A 212 10.26 -7.50 -4.53
N THR A 213 10.44 -6.19 -4.32
CA THR A 213 11.48 -5.64 -3.44
C THR A 213 10.83 -4.80 -2.36
N VAL A 214 11.17 -5.06 -1.09
CA VAL A 214 10.75 -4.25 0.04
C VAL A 214 11.98 -3.72 0.75
N PHE A 215 11.98 -2.44 1.12
CA PHE A 215 13.09 -1.87 1.87
C PHE A 215 12.63 -0.86 2.92
N ALA A 216 13.39 -0.80 4.01
CA ALA A 216 13.19 0.18 5.05
C ALA A 216 13.66 1.57 4.59
N THR A 217 12.93 2.61 4.95
CA THR A 217 13.12 3.97 4.43
C THR A 217 13.96 4.85 5.34
N GLY A 218 14.45 4.36 6.49
CA GLY A 218 15.09 5.20 7.52
C GLY A 218 16.28 6.08 7.08
N ALA A 219 16.85 5.86 5.89
CA ALA A 219 17.88 6.72 5.28
C ALA A 219 17.34 7.73 4.24
N LEU A 220 16.01 7.82 4.07
CA LEU A 220 15.30 8.63 3.09
C LEU A 220 14.37 9.61 3.82
N PRO A 221 14.86 10.80 4.21
CA PRO A 221 14.12 11.73 5.07
C PRO A 221 12.84 12.28 4.45
N TRP A 222 12.65 12.11 3.14
CA TRP A 222 11.49 12.55 2.38
C TRP A 222 10.40 11.47 2.24
N ILE A 223 10.63 10.25 2.72
CA ILE A 223 9.60 9.19 2.80
C ILE A 223 9.16 9.05 4.25
N ASN A 224 7.89 9.33 4.53
CA ASN A 224 7.34 9.33 5.89
C ASN A 224 6.80 7.96 6.34
N THR A 225 6.65 7.01 5.42
CA THR A 225 6.30 5.61 5.71
C THR A 225 7.56 4.77 6.00
N PRO A 226 7.59 3.82 6.97
CA PRO A 226 8.77 3.04 7.35
C PRO A 226 9.30 2.07 6.28
N ARG A 227 8.43 1.60 5.39
CA ARG A 227 8.75 0.59 4.37
C ARG A 227 8.11 0.96 3.04
N VAL A 228 8.82 0.71 1.95
CA VAL A 228 8.29 0.84 0.58
C VAL A 228 8.43 -0.50 -0.12
N GLY A 229 7.36 -0.92 -0.81
CA GLY A 229 7.36 -2.06 -1.71
C GLY A 229 7.38 -1.62 -3.17
N CYS A 230 8.26 -2.22 -3.97
CA CYS A 230 8.33 -2.06 -5.41
C CYS A 230 8.07 -3.42 -6.06
N VAL A 231 7.07 -3.50 -6.94
CA VAL A 231 6.64 -4.72 -7.62
C VAL A 231 6.80 -4.52 -9.13
N VAL A 232 7.72 -5.26 -9.74
CA VAL A 232 7.94 -5.25 -11.18
C VAL A 232 7.22 -6.43 -11.82
N ILE A 233 6.35 -6.14 -12.78
CA ILE A 233 5.45 -7.10 -13.42
C ILE A 233 5.75 -7.12 -14.92
N ARG A 234 6.10 -8.30 -15.42
CA ARG A 234 6.52 -8.54 -16.81
C ARG A 234 5.74 -9.73 -17.41
N PRO A 235 5.66 -9.82 -18.75
CA PRO A 235 5.23 -11.05 -19.39
C PRO A 235 6.09 -12.24 -18.94
N ARG A 236 5.53 -13.43 -19.02
CA ARG A 236 6.29 -14.68 -18.88
C ARG A 236 7.04 -15.00 -20.17
#